data_AF-A0A183HKX7-F1
#
_entry.id   AF-A0A183HKX7-F1
#
_cell.length_a   1.000
_cell.length_b   1.000
_cell.length_c   1.000
_cell.angle_alpha   90.00
_cell.angle_beta   90.00
_cell.angle_gamma   90.00
#
_symmetry.space_group_name_H-M   'P 1'
#
loop_
_entity.id
_entity.type
_entity.pdbx_description
1 polymer ?
#
loop_
_entity_poly.entity_id
_entity_poly.type
_entity_poly.pdbx_seq_one_letter_code
_entity_poly.pdbx_strand_id
1 'polypeptide(L)'
;CFERNEKFVQAEKDAFDYFINTRPNKPAELVAKFMDSKLRSGNRGATEEEMENLMDEVIVLFRFIQGKDVFEAFYKKDLAKRLLLGRSASVDAEKSMLSKLKQECGAAFTTRLEGMFKDMEISKDLGVAFKQVFISCDIFHHFCYDFIN
;
A
#
# COMPACT_ATOMS: atom_id res chain seq x y z
N CYS A 1 -20.10 21.28 22.62
CA CYS A 1 -19.20 21.32 23.80
C CYS A 1 -18.14 22.41 23.73
N PHE A 2 -17.45 22.65 22.60
CA PHE A 2 -16.41 23.71 22.51
C PHE A 2 -16.54 24.66 21.31
N GLU A 3 -17.67 24.64 20.59
CA GLU A 3 -18.01 25.60 19.51
C GLU A 3 -16.89 25.84 18.47
N ARG A 4 -16.05 24.83 18.21
CA ARG A 4 -14.86 24.94 17.33
C ARG A 4 -13.91 26.08 17.73
N ASN A 5 -13.75 26.32 19.03
CA ASN A 5 -12.81 27.30 19.55
C ASN A 5 -11.39 26.99 19.08
N GLU A 6 -10.81 27.90 18.28
CA GLU A 6 -9.51 27.70 17.64
C GLU A 6 -8.36 27.46 18.64
N LYS A 7 -8.43 28.11 19.81
CA LYS A 7 -7.42 27.91 20.87
C LYS A 7 -7.46 26.50 21.43
N PHE A 8 -8.67 25.95 21.57
CA PHE A 8 -8.83 24.57 22.02
C PHE A 8 -8.32 23.57 20.98
N VAL A 9 -8.65 23.80 19.70
CA VAL A 9 -8.16 22.97 18.59
C VAL A 9 -6.64 23.01 18.48
N GLN A 10 -6.02 24.18 18.66
CA GLN A 10 -4.58 24.30 18.65
C GLN A 10 -3.94 23.57 19.83
N ALA A 11 -4.45 23.78 21.05
CA ALA A 11 -3.95 23.10 22.24
C ALA A 11 -4.07 21.57 22.15
N GLU A 12 -5.15 21.06 21.55
CA GLU A 12 -5.32 19.65 21.26
C GLU A 12 -4.25 19.14 20.27
N LYS A 13 -4.04 19.84 19.15
CA LYS A 13 -3.01 19.46 18.18
C LYS A 13 -1.61 19.43 18.80
N ASP A 14 -1.27 20.44 19.60
CA ASP A 14 0.03 20.53 20.27
C ASP A 14 0.21 19.39 21.27
N ALA A 15 -0.84 19.05 22.02
CA ALA A 15 -0.81 17.91 22.93
C ALA A 15 -0.61 16.59 22.18
N PHE A 16 -1.30 16.39 21.06
CA PHE A 16 -1.16 15.20 20.20
C PHE A 16 0.24 15.06 19.62
N ASP A 17 0.78 16.14 19.07
CA ASP A 17 2.15 16.15 18.54
C ASP A 17 3.17 15.84 19.65
N TYR A 18 3.01 16.42 20.84
CA TYR A 18 3.88 16.15 21.97
C TYR A 18 3.83 14.68 22.41
N PHE A 19 2.64 14.15 22.74
CA PHE A 19 2.57 12.81 23.34
C PHE A 19 2.92 11.70 22.35
N ILE A 20 2.54 11.84 21.07
CA ILE A 20 2.86 10.84 20.04
C ILE A 20 4.37 10.73 19.90
N ASN A 21 5.06 11.88 19.85
CA ASN A 21 6.50 11.92 19.65
C ASN A 21 7.32 11.69 20.92
N THR A 22 6.71 11.62 22.12
CA THR A 22 7.39 11.19 23.36
C THR A 22 8.06 9.84 23.22
N ARG A 23 7.47 8.91 22.44
CA ARG A 23 8.08 7.62 22.14
C ARG A 23 8.69 7.65 20.74
N PRO A 24 10.02 7.65 20.60
CA PRO A 24 10.65 7.73 19.29
C PRO A 24 10.34 6.46 18.48
N ASN A 25 10.07 6.65 17.18
CA ASN A 25 9.94 5.62 16.14
C ASN A 25 8.81 4.58 16.30
N LYS A 26 8.34 4.31 17.51
CA LYS A 26 7.31 3.30 17.76
C LYS A 26 5.94 3.65 17.16
N PRO A 27 5.43 4.90 17.26
CA PRO A 27 4.17 5.24 16.64
C PRO A 27 4.18 4.98 15.13
N ALA A 28 5.28 5.35 14.45
CA ALA A 28 5.47 5.10 13.03
C ALA A 28 5.39 3.60 12.69
N GLU A 29 6.11 2.75 13.44
CA GLU A 29 6.07 1.30 13.28
C GLU A 29 4.66 0.73 13.50
N LEU A 30 3.96 1.18 14.54
CA LEU A 30 2.63 0.68 14.90
C LEU A 30 1.59 1.03 13.85
N VAL A 31 1.61 2.26 13.33
CA VAL A 31 0.70 2.68 12.26
C VAL A 31 0.97 1.88 10.97
N ALA A 32 2.24 1.66 10.61
CA ALA A 32 2.58 0.83 9.45
C ALA A 32 2.06 -0.61 9.60
N LYS A 33 2.25 -1.22 10.79
CA LYS A 33 1.77 -2.57 11.09
C LYS A 33 0.24 -2.67 11.12
N PHE A 34 -0.43 -1.65 11.65
CA PHE A 34 -1.88 -1.60 11.66
C PHE A 34 -2.43 -1.59 10.23
N MET A 35 -1.86 -0.75 9.35
CA MET A 35 -2.25 -0.71 7.94
C MET A 35 -1.94 -2.01 7.20
N ASP A 36 -0.79 -2.64 7.44
CA ASP A 36 -0.51 -3.98 6.89
C ASP A 36 -1.57 -4.99 7.31
N SER A 37 -1.99 -4.98 8.58
CA SER A 37 -3.03 -5.89 9.05
C SER A 37 -4.38 -5.64 8.39
N LYS A 38 -4.73 -4.38 8.08
CA LYS A 38 -6.03 -4.02 7.49
C LYS A 38 -6.10 -4.30 6.00
N LEU A 39 -4.98 -4.16 5.27
CA LEU A 39 -4.88 -4.38 3.83
C LEU A 39 -4.65 -5.83 3.42
N ARG A 40 -4.53 -6.76 4.38
CA ARG A 40 -4.40 -8.20 4.10
C ARG A 40 -5.73 -8.85 3.75
N SER A 41 -5.69 -9.84 2.85
CA SER A 41 -6.84 -10.60 2.32
C SER A 41 -7.69 -11.35 3.36
N GLY A 42 -7.25 -11.42 4.62
CA GLY A 42 -8.00 -12.00 5.74
C GLY A 42 -9.01 -11.05 6.41
N ASN A 43 -8.96 -9.75 6.10
CA ASN A 43 -9.81 -8.73 6.73
C ASN A 43 -11.16 -8.58 6.00
N ARG A 44 -11.90 -9.69 5.82
CA ARG A 44 -13.13 -9.78 5.01
C ARG A 44 -14.38 -9.14 5.64
N GLY A 45 -14.22 -8.37 6.71
CA GLY A 45 -15.34 -7.79 7.47
C GLY A 45 -15.65 -6.32 7.18
N ALA A 46 -14.73 -5.61 6.51
CA ALA A 46 -14.90 -4.18 6.22
C ALA A 46 -15.32 -3.98 4.76
N THR A 47 -16.32 -3.14 4.57
CA THR A 47 -16.71 -2.60 3.26
C THR A 47 -15.62 -1.68 2.70
N GLU A 48 -15.67 -1.39 1.40
CA GLU A 48 -14.74 -0.45 0.76
C GLU A 48 -14.85 0.95 1.37
N GLU A 49 -16.05 1.41 1.70
CA GLU A 49 -16.30 2.72 2.33
C GLU A 49 -15.70 2.79 3.75
N GLU A 50 -15.91 1.76 4.57
CA GLU A 50 -15.29 1.68 5.90
C GLU A 50 -13.77 1.64 5.82
N MET A 51 -13.22 0.97 4.81
CA MET A 51 -11.78 0.94 4.59
C MET A 51 -11.25 2.32 4.22
N GLU A 52 -11.93 3.05 3.33
CA GLU A 52 -11.53 4.39 2.90
C GLU A 52 -11.56 5.38 4.08
N ASN A 53 -12.64 5.36 4.87
CA ASN A 53 -12.77 6.15 6.09
C ASN A 53 -11.66 5.83 7.10
N LEU A 54 -11.35 4.54 7.30
CA LEU A 54 -10.26 4.10 8.17
C LEU A 54 -8.90 4.62 7.68
N MET A 55 -8.66 4.64 6.36
CA MET A 55 -7.43 5.21 5.81
C MET A 55 -7.33 6.71 6.09
N ASP A 56 -8.43 7.46 5.97
CA ASP A 56 -8.44 8.90 6.28
C ASP A 56 -8.14 9.18 7.75
N GLU A 57 -8.74 8.43 8.67
CA GLU A 57 -8.44 8.53 10.10
C GLU A 57 -6.96 8.24 10.40
N VAL A 58 -6.40 7.22 9.75
CA VAL A 58 -4.98 6.87 9.91
C VAL A 58 -4.08 7.96 9.35
N ILE A 59 -4.44 8.59 8.24
CA ILE A 59 -3.69 9.71 7.67
C ILE A 59 -3.69 10.91 8.62
N VAL A 60 -4.81 11.20 9.28
CA VAL A 60 -4.87 12.25 10.31
C VAL A 60 -3.88 11.97 11.44
N LEU A 61 -3.82 10.73 11.95
CA LEU A 61 -2.85 10.34 12.97
C LEU A 61 -1.40 10.41 12.46
N PHE A 62 -1.18 10.00 11.22
CA PHE A 62 0.14 9.99 10.59
C PHE A 62 0.74 11.40 10.45
N ARG A 63 -0.08 12.45 10.32
CA ARG A 63 0.40 13.85 10.29
C ARG A 63 1.16 14.27 11.54
N PHE A 64 0.84 13.68 12.70
CA PHE A 64 1.50 13.98 13.98
C PHE A 64 2.80 13.19 14.18
N ILE A 65 3.15 12.26 13.29
CA ILE A 65 4.33 11.41 13.43
C ILE A 65 5.54 12.08 12.76
N GLN A 66 6.61 12.31 13.53
CA GLN A 66 7.86 12.88 13.01
C GLN A 66 8.71 11.85 12.24
N GLY A 67 8.77 10.60 12.71
CA GLY A 67 9.57 9.52 12.12
C GLY A 67 8.96 8.87 10.87
N LYS A 68 8.71 9.67 9.82
CA LYS A 68 8.06 9.21 8.57
C LYS A 68 8.91 8.24 7.75
N ASP A 69 10.23 8.38 7.81
CA ASP A 69 11.21 7.47 7.21
C ASP A 69 11.13 6.05 7.82
N VAL A 70 10.93 5.97 9.14
CA VAL A 70 10.70 4.71 9.84
C VAL A 70 9.40 4.07 9.36
N PHE A 71 8.32 4.85 9.24
CA PHE A 71 7.07 4.36 8.66
C PHE A 71 7.29 3.83 7.24
N GLU A 72 7.97 4.59 6.37
CA GLU A 72 8.27 4.17 4.99
C GLU A 72 9.01 2.82 4.96
N ALA A 73 10.03 2.65 5.80
CA ALA A 73 10.83 1.43 5.85
C ALA A 73 9.99 0.19 6.22
N PHE A 74 9.14 0.31 7.24
CA PHE A 74 8.24 -0.78 7.64
C PHE A 74 7.14 -1.03 6.60
N TYR A 75 6.51 0.04 6.11
CA TYR A 75 5.44 -0.06 5.13
C TYR A 75 5.93 -0.69 3.82
N LYS A 76 7.09 -0.27 3.31
CA LYS A 76 7.72 -0.82 2.11
C LYS A 76 8.02 -2.31 2.26
N LYS A 77 8.60 -2.70 3.39
CA LYS A 77 8.95 -4.10 3.68
C LYS A 77 7.71 -5.00 3.67
N ASP A 78 6.62 -4.55 4.29
CA ASP A 78 5.42 -5.39 4.39
C ASP A 78 4.57 -5.36 3.12
N LEU A 79 4.51 -4.23 2.41
CA LEU A 79 3.93 -4.16 1.06
C LEU A 79 4.63 -5.12 0.10
N ALA A 80 5.97 -5.16 0.10
CA ALA A 80 6.73 -6.08 -0.75
C ALA A 80 6.31 -7.54 -0.53
N LYS A 81 6.17 -7.95 0.74
CA LYS A 81 5.70 -9.30 1.07
C LYS A 81 4.28 -9.54 0.59
N ARG A 82 3.37 -8.57 0.73
CA ARG A 82 1.97 -8.72 0.29
C ARG A 82 1.88 -8.89 -1.23
N LEU A 83 2.62 -8.07 -1.98
CA LEU A 83 2.66 -8.15 -3.45
C LEU A 83 3.25 -9.48 -3.95
N LEU A 84 4.38 -9.91 -3.38
CA LEU A 84 5.05 -11.15 -3.79
C LEU A 84 4.25 -12.41 -3.40
N LEU A 85 3.57 -12.41 -2.24
CA LEU A 85 2.81 -13.56 -1.76
C LEU A 85 1.32 -13.53 -2.16
N GLY A 86 0.87 -12.50 -2.90
CA GLY A 86 -0.53 -12.34 -3.29
C GLY A 86 -1.49 -12.24 -2.10
N ARG A 87 -1.08 -11.61 -1.00
CA ARG A 87 -1.85 -11.54 0.26
C ARG A 87 -2.59 -10.21 0.47
N SER A 88 -2.63 -9.34 -0.53
CA SER A 88 -3.41 -8.09 -0.47
C SER A 88 -4.91 -8.36 -0.61
N ALA A 89 -5.73 -7.59 0.09
CA ALA A 89 -7.19 -7.67 0.02
C ALA A 89 -7.74 -7.17 -1.32
N SER A 90 -7.25 -6.00 -1.76
CA SER A 90 -7.60 -5.40 -3.05
C SER A 90 -6.41 -4.57 -3.55
N VAL A 91 -6.19 -4.57 -4.86
CA VAL A 91 -5.18 -3.71 -5.50
C VAL A 91 -5.62 -2.24 -5.47
N ASP A 92 -6.92 -1.98 -5.60
CA ASP A 92 -7.47 -0.63 -5.61
C ASP A 92 -7.34 0.04 -4.25
N ALA A 93 -7.56 -0.71 -3.16
CA ALA A 93 -7.34 -0.23 -1.80
C ALA A 93 -5.86 0.14 -1.56
N GLU A 94 -4.92 -0.65 -2.07
CA GLU A 94 -3.49 -0.33 -1.93
C GLU A 94 -3.10 0.92 -2.74
N LYS A 95 -3.66 1.08 -3.97
CA LYS A 95 -3.48 2.28 -4.78
C LYS A 95 -4.10 3.52 -4.12
N SER A 96 -5.28 3.38 -3.48
CA SER A 96 -5.91 4.46 -2.71
C SER A 96 -5.01 4.92 -1.55
N MET A 97 -4.49 3.98 -0.75
CA MET A 97 -3.59 4.30 0.35
C MET A 97 -2.32 5.02 -0.11
N LEU A 98 -1.74 4.59 -1.23
CA LEU A 98 -0.59 5.28 -1.84
C LEU A 98 -0.92 6.71 -2.28
N SER A 99 -2.09 6.92 -2.87
CA SER A 99 -2.56 8.26 -3.27
C SER A 99 -2.66 9.19 -2.06
N LYS A 100 -3.24 8.71 -0.95
CA LYS A 100 -3.32 9.50 0.30
C LYS A 100 -1.94 9.81 0.87
N LEU A 101 -1.03 8.82 0.94
CA LEU A 101 0.35 9.06 1.39
C LEU A 101 1.12 10.05 0.50
N LYS A 102 0.87 10.03 -0.81
CA LYS A 102 1.44 10.97 -1.78
C LYS A 102 0.97 12.40 -1.54
N GLN A 103 -0.31 12.58 -1.20
CA GLN A 103 -0.85 13.90 -0.87
C GLN A 103 -0.23 14.45 0.42
N GLU A 104 0.05 13.60 1.40
CA GLU A 104 0.60 14.01 2.71
C GLU A 104 2.11 14.25 2.72
N CYS A 105 2.89 13.40 2.04
CA CYS A 105 4.36 13.43 2.09
C CYS A 105 5.01 13.84 0.76
N GLY A 106 4.22 14.04 -0.28
CA GLY A 106 4.69 14.32 -1.62
C GLY A 106 5.12 13.06 -2.40
N ALA A 107 5.36 13.25 -3.69
CA ALA A 107 5.66 12.15 -4.63
C ALA A 107 6.99 11.43 -4.33
N ALA A 108 7.98 12.14 -3.76
CA ALA A 108 9.27 11.53 -3.44
C ALA A 108 9.14 10.38 -2.43
N PHE A 109 8.18 10.48 -1.51
CA PHE A 109 7.90 9.46 -0.50
C PHE A 109 7.35 8.16 -1.11
N THR A 110 6.44 8.30 -2.09
CA THR A 110 5.75 7.14 -2.68
C THR A 110 6.44 6.57 -3.91
N THR A 111 7.42 7.26 -4.50
CA THR A 111 8.08 6.88 -5.77
C THR A 111 8.53 5.41 -5.79
N ARG A 112 9.17 4.94 -4.71
CA ARG A 112 9.65 3.55 -4.62
C ARG A 112 8.51 2.54 -4.49
N LEU A 113 7.44 2.92 -3.80
CA LEU A 113 6.27 2.06 -3.59
C LEU A 113 5.46 1.96 -4.90
N GLU A 114 5.28 3.07 -5.61
CA GLU A 114 4.66 3.11 -6.94
C GLU A 114 5.44 2.26 -7.95
N GLY A 115 6.79 2.30 -7.89
CA GLY A 115 7.65 1.43 -8.70
C GLY A 115 7.38 -0.07 -8.49
N MET A 116 7.16 -0.50 -7.24
CA MET A 116 6.85 -1.89 -6.95
C MET A 116 5.55 -2.37 -7.61
N PHE A 117 4.53 -1.51 -7.70
CA PHE A 117 3.29 -1.85 -8.41
C PHE A 117 3.51 -1.99 -9.92
N LYS A 118 4.28 -1.06 -10.50
CA LYS A 118 4.63 -1.11 -11.92
C LYS A 118 5.42 -2.38 -12.25
N ASP A 119 6.37 -2.76 -11.40
CA ASP A 119 7.14 -4.00 -11.57
C ASP A 119 6.25 -5.25 -11.52
N MET A 120 5.23 -5.24 -10.65
CA MET A 120 4.25 -6.33 -10.58
C MET A 120 3.36 -6.42 -11.84
N GLU A 121 2.95 -5.29 -12.41
CA GLU A 121 2.17 -5.26 -13.66
C GLU A 121 3.03 -5.77 -14.83
N ILE A 122 4.24 -5.23 -15.01
CA ILE A 122 5.19 -5.67 -16.06
C ILE A 122 5.49 -7.17 -15.94
N SER A 123 5.69 -7.67 -14.72
CA SER A 123 5.99 -9.10 -14.49
C SER A 123 4.84 -10.01 -14.92
N LYS A 124 3.58 -9.58 -14.74
CA LYS A 124 2.41 -10.32 -15.20
C LYS A 124 2.32 -10.34 -16.72
N ASP A 125 2.50 -9.19 -17.36
CA ASP A 125 2.45 -9.06 -18.82
C ASP A 125 3.54 -9.90 -19.49
N LEU A 126 4.77 -9.85 -18.96
CA LEU A 126 5.88 -10.68 -19.42
C LEU A 126 5.57 -12.18 -19.25
N GLY A 127 4.97 -12.56 -18.12
CA GLY A 127 4.55 -13.94 -17.87
C GLY A 127 3.50 -14.45 -18.86
N VAL A 128 2.57 -13.60 -19.29
CA VAL A 128 1.57 -13.93 -20.32
C VAL A 128 2.24 -14.04 -21.69
N ALA A 129 3.06 -13.06 -22.07
CA ALA A 129 3.78 -13.07 -23.34
C ALA A 129 4.68 -14.30 -23.47
N PHE A 130 5.38 -14.68 -22.40
CA PHE A 130 6.19 -15.89 -22.36
C PHE A 130 5.34 -17.13 -22.59
N LYS A 131 4.22 -17.30 -21.89
CA LYS A 131 3.31 -18.45 -22.11
C LYS A 131 2.78 -18.52 -23.55
N GLN A 132 2.46 -17.37 -24.17
CA GLN A 132 2.02 -17.32 -25.56
C GLN A 132 3.10 -17.83 -26.52
N VAL A 133 4.36 -17.45 -26.33
CA VAL A 133 5.48 -17.97 -27.15
C VAL A 133 5.60 -19.48 -27.05
N PHE A 134 5.47 -20.06 -25.85
CA PHE A 134 5.51 -21.51 -25.66
C PHE A 134 4.36 -22.21 -26.40
N ILE A 135 3.13 -21.70 -26.25
CA ILE A 135 1.96 -22.23 -26.95
C ILE A 135 2.13 -22.13 -28.47
N SER A 136 2.61 -21.01 -28.98
CA SER A 136 2.86 -20.83 -30.42
C SER A 136 3.92 -21.79 -30.95
N CYS A 137 4.95 -22.10 -30.16
CA CYS A 137 6.00 -23.04 -30.53
C CYS A 137 5.52 -24.50 -30.49
N ASP A 138 4.74 -24.87 -29.47
CA ASP A 138 4.10 -26.20 -29.39
C ASP A 138 3.11 -26.43 -30.53
N ILE A 139 2.31 -25.42 -30.89
CA ILE A 139 1.41 -25.48 -32.06
C ILE A 139 2.22 -25.62 -33.36
N PHE A 140 3.33 -24.90 -33.50
CA PHE A 140 4.21 -25.04 -34.68
C PHE A 140 4.81 -26.45 -34.77
N HIS A 141 5.21 -27.04 -33.64
CA HIS A 141 5.75 -28.40 -33.62
C HIS A 141 4.67 -29.43 -33.95
N HIS A 142 3.43 -29.26 -33.45
CA HIS A 142 2.31 -30.14 -33.79
C HIS A 142 1.90 -30.03 -35.27
N PHE A 143 1.78 -28.80 -35.81
CA PHE A 143 1.47 -28.59 -37.22
C PHE A 143 2.58 -29.08 -38.16
N CYS A 144 3.85 -28.95 -37.79
CA CYS A 144 4.95 -29.51 -38.58
C CYS A 144 4.96 -31.05 -38.54
N TYR A 145 4.55 -31.68 -37.44
CA TYR A 145 4.45 -33.15 -37.35
C TYR A 145 3.30 -33.72 -38.18
N ASP A 146 2.15 -33.02 -38.21
CA ASP A 146 0.98 -33.39 -39.01
C ASP A 146 1.12 -33.08 -40.51
N PHE A 147 2.09 -32.25 -40.91
CA PHE A 147 2.38 -31.98 -42.33
C PHE A 147 3.49 -32.89 -42.90
N ILE A 148 4.24 -33.59 -42.03
CA ILE A 148 5.33 -34.50 -42.41
C ILE A 148 4.88 -35.98 -42.43
N ASN A 149 3.73 -36.33 -41.82
CA ASN A 149 3.05 -37.63 -41.99
C ASN A 149 1.80 -37.52 -42.86
#